data_AF-A0A442XTH6-F1
#
_entry.id   AF-A0A442XTH6-F1
#
_cell.length_a   1.000
_cell.length_b   1.000
_cell.length_c   1.000
_cell.angle_alpha   90.00
_cell.angle_beta   90.00
_cell.angle_gamma   90.00
#
_symmetry.space_group_name_H-M   'P 1'
#
loop_
_entity.id
_entity.type
_entity.pdbx_description
1 polymer ?
#
loop_
_entity_poly.entity_id
_entity_poly.type
_entity_poly.pdbx_seq_one_letter_code
_entity_poly.pdbx_strand_id
1 'polypeptide(L)' 'MAHTQTRVDRHRLLGLMLKTTATAIAALKTWQQTVSRRRAIAGLTPERLRDIGHAEAPAPALEVKAGLVTNLMSMR' A
#
# COMPACT_ATOMS: atom_id res chain seq x y z
N MET A 1 -36.45 32.35 3.66
CA MET A 1 -35.54 31.89 2.57
C MET A 1 -34.16 31.42 3.07
N ALA A 2 -33.63 31.87 4.21
CA ALA A 2 -32.28 31.49 4.68
C ALA A 2 -32.13 30.03 5.19
N HIS A 3 -33.20 29.41 5.68
CA HIS A 3 -33.16 28.07 6.28
C HIS A 3 -33.08 26.92 5.26
N THR A 4 -33.49 27.15 4.01
CA THR A 4 -33.45 26.13 2.95
C THR A 4 -32.07 26.02 2.33
N GLN A 5 -31.36 27.13 2.12
CA GLN A 5 -29.99 27.13 1.60
C GLN A 5 -28.99 26.46 2.54
N THR A 6 -29.06 26.78 3.84
CA THR A 6 -28.20 26.16 4.87
C THR A 6 -28.41 24.66 5.00
N ARG A 7 -29.64 24.18 4.75
CA ARG A 7 -29.95 22.74 4.74
C ARG A 7 -29.35 22.04 3.52
N VAL A 8 -29.49 22.62 2.33
CA VAL A 8 -28.94 22.05 1.08
C VAL A 8 -27.41 21.96 1.12
N ASP A 9 -26.75 23.00 1.63
CA ASP A 9 -25.29 23.03 1.74
C ASP A 9 -24.76 21.97 2.72
N ARG A 10 -25.41 21.81 3.89
CA ARG A 10 -25.06 20.77 4.85
C ARG A 10 -25.21 19.36 4.28
N HIS A 11 -26.28 19.09 3.53
CA HIS A 11 -26.48 17.78 2.90
C HIS A 11 -25.42 17.50 1.83
N ARG A 12 -25.00 18.52 1.07
CA ARG A 12 -23.92 18.39 0.09
C ARG A 12 -22.57 18.12 0.74
N LEU A 13 -22.26 18.81 1.83
CA LEU A 13 -21.03 18.61 2.62
C LEU A 13 -20.98 17.19 3.22
N LEU A 14 -22.08 16.74 3.82
CA LEU A 14 -22.19 15.38 4.37
C LEU A 14 -22.04 14.32 3.27
N GLY A 15 -22.65 14.54 2.10
CA GLY A 15 -22.50 13.65 0.96
C GLY A 15 -21.06 13.58 0.42
N LEU A 16 -20.35 14.71 0.41
CA LEU A 16 -18.94 14.75 0.03
C LEU A 16 -18.07 14.00 1.04
N MET A 17 -18.25 14.28 2.33
CA MET A 17 -17.51 13.60 3.41
C MET A 17 -17.71 12.08 3.36
N LEU A 18 -18.95 11.63 3.21
CA LEU A 18 -19.26 10.20 3.12
C LEU A 18 -18.58 9.53 1.91
N LYS A 19 -18.57 10.19 0.75
CA LYS A 19 -17.88 9.68 -0.45
C LYS A 19 -16.38 9.59 -0.25
N THR A 20 -15.76 10.62 0.33
CA THR A 20 -14.33 10.63 0.62
C THR A 20 -13.96 9.52 1.60
N THR A 21 -14.73 9.36 2.68
CA THR A 21 -14.51 8.28 3.65
C THR A 21 -14.68 6.90 3.01
N ALA A 22 -15.72 6.69 2.20
CA ALA A 22 -15.91 5.42 1.48
C ALA A 22 -14.73 5.10 0.55
N THR A 23 -14.22 6.11 -0.15
CA THR A 23 -13.05 5.96 -1.04
C THR A 23 -11.78 5.61 -0.25
N ALA A 24 -11.55 6.28 0.88
CA ALA A 24 -10.40 5.98 1.75
C ALA A 24 -10.45 4.55 2.32
N ILE A 25 -11.63 4.09 2.75
CA ILE A 25 -11.83 2.73 3.24
C ILE A 25 -11.57 1.70 2.13
N ALA A 26 -12.08 1.96 0.91
CA ALA A 26 -11.84 1.09 -0.23
C ALA A 26 -10.34 0.98 -0.55
N ALA A 27 -9.62 2.10 -0.58
CA ALA A 27 -8.17 2.14 -0.80
C ALA A 27 -7.38 1.41 0.30
N LEU A 28 -7.81 1.54 1.56
CA LEU A 28 -7.18 0.82 2.67
C LEU A 28 -7.38 -0.69 2.53
N LYS A 29 -8.59 -1.13 2.16
CA LYS A 29 -8.92 -2.55 1.99
C LYS A 29 -8.12 -3.17 0.83
N THR A 30 -7.98 -2.46 -0.29
CA THR A 30 -7.16 -2.94 -1.42
C THR A 30 -5.69 -3.01 -1.05
N TRP A 31 -5.16 -2.05 -0.29
CA TRP A 31 -3.80 -2.10 0.24
C TRP A 31 -3.60 -3.29 1.18
N GLN A 32 -4.50 -3.50 2.15
CA GLN A 32 -4.44 -4.63 3.07
C GLN A 32 -4.47 -5.97 2.33
N GLN A 33 -5.36 -6.13 1.35
CA GLN A 33 -5.43 -7.34 0.53
C GLN A 33 -4.13 -7.57 -0.24
N THR A 34 -3.52 -6.51 -0.78
CA THR A 34 -2.25 -6.60 -1.50
C THR A 34 -1.11 -7.03 -0.57
N VAL A 35 -1.03 -6.44 0.63
CA VAL A 35 -0.02 -6.79 1.64
C VAL A 35 -0.21 -8.23 2.13
N SER A 36 -1.44 -8.63 2.43
CA SER A 36 -1.76 -10.00 2.87
C SER A 36 -1.41 -11.02 1.79
N ARG A 37 -1.69 -10.73 0.52
CA ARG A 37 -1.29 -11.59 -0.60
C ARG A 37 0.24 -11.72 -0.69
N ARG A 38 0.97 -10.60 -0.58
CA ARG A 38 2.45 -10.63 -0.58
C ARG A 38 3.00 -11.44 0.58
N ARG A 39 2.42 -11.29 1.78
CA ARG A 39 2.83 -12.04 2.97
C ARG A 39 2.54 -13.53 2.84
N ALA A 40 1.39 -13.89 2.26
CA ALA A 40 1.05 -15.28 1.97
C ALA A 40 2.04 -15.91 0.99
N ILE A 41 2.43 -15.18 -0.07
CA ILE A 41 3.46 -15.62 -1.02
C ILE A 41 4.83 -15.76 -0.34
N ALA A 42 5.22 -14.81 0.52
CA ALA A 42 6.49 -14.88 1.25
C ALA A 42 6.58 -16.05 2.25
N GLY A 43 5.44 -16.60 2.67
CA GLY A 43 5.39 -17.79 3.54
C GLY A 43 5.44 -19.12 2.77
N LEU A 44 5.43 -19.11 1.44
CA LEU A 44 5.55 -20.32 0.62
C LEU A 44 7.03 -20.70 0.48
N THR A 45 7.29 -22.01 0.48
CA THR A 45 8.63 -22.52 0.19
C THR A 45 8.95 -22.34 -1.31
N PRO A 46 10.23 -22.26 -1.70
CA PRO A 46 10.63 -22.07 -3.10
C PRO A 46 10.05 -23.13 -4.06
N GLU A 47 9.89 -24.37 -3.60
CA GLU A 47 9.32 -25.47 -4.38
C GLU A 47 7.84 -25.20 -4.66
N ARG A 48 7.08 -24.76 -3.65
CA ARG A 48 5.66 -24.40 -3.82
C ARG A 48 5.46 -23.18 -4.69
N LEU A 49 6.41 -22.24 -4.70
CA LEU A 49 6.41 -21.11 -5.62
C LEU A 49 6.62 -21.58 -7.07
N ARG A 50 7.55 -22.52 -7.30
CA ARG A 50 7.78 -23.12 -8.62
C ARG A 50 6.56 -23.89 -9.12
N ASP A 51 5.88 -24.64 -8.26
CA ASP A 51 4.71 -25.43 -8.62
C ASP A 51 3.52 -24.58 -9.10
N ILE A 52 3.37 -23.36 -8.59
CA ILE A 52 2.34 -22.41 -9.04
C ILE A 52 2.79 -21.54 -10.23
N GLY A 53 3.93 -21.88 -10.85
CA GLY A 53 4.51 -21.12 -11.97
C GLY A 53 5.12 -19.77 -11.55
N HIS A 54 5.30 -19.54 -10.24
CA HIS A 54 6.00 -18.37 -9.73
C HIS A 54 7.50 -18.66 -9.75
N ALA A 55 8.15 -18.41 -10.88
CA ALA A 55 9.60 -18.32 -10.92
C ALA A 55 10.02 -17.30 -9.86
N GLU A 56 10.99 -17.68 -9.03
CA GLU A 56 11.54 -16.88 -7.93
C GLU A 56 11.68 -15.43 -8.41
N ALA A 57 10.83 -14.54 -7.87
CA ALA A 57 10.90 -13.14 -8.24
C ALA A 57 12.30 -12.66 -7.89
N PRO A 58 13.02 -11.94 -8.77
CA PRO A 58 14.32 -11.39 -8.42
C PRO A 58 14.12 -10.57 -7.16
N ALA A 59 14.59 -11.10 -6.03
CA ALA A 59 14.61 -10.34 -4.80
C ALA A 59 15.43 -9.08 -5.12
N PRO A 60 14.99 -7.88 -4.70
CA PRO A 60 15.85 -6.72 -4.78
C PRO A 60 17.04 -6.95 -3.86
N ALA A 61 18.07 -7.62 -4.39
CA ALA A 61 19.38 -7.68 -3.80
C ALA A 61 19.93 -6.27 -3.96
N LEU A 62 19.88 -5.49 -2.87
CA LEU A 62 20.72 -4.31 -2.78
C LEU A 62 22.16 -4.81 -2.81
N GLU A 63 22.76 -4.83 -3.99
CA GLU A 63 24.20 -4.96 -4.16
C GLU A 63 24.86 -3.70 -3.60
N VAL A 64 24.97 -3.66 -2.27
CA VAL A 64 25.75 -2.64 -1.60
C VAL A 64 27.21 -2.94 -1.92
N LYS A 65 27.76 -2.25 -2.93
CA LYS A 65 29.19 -2.27 -3.20
C LYS A 65 29.92 -1.96 -1.90
N ALA A 66 30.94 -2.74 -1.56
CA ALA A 66 31.68 -2.62 -0.30
C ALA A 66 32.12 -1.18 0.02
N GLY A 67 32.48 -0.40 -1.00
CA GLY A 67 32.85 1.01 -0.87
C GLY A 67 31.73 1.94 -0.38
N LEU A 68 30.44 1.61 -0.57
CA LEU A 68 29.33 2.42 -0.11
C LEU A 68 29.21 2.41 1.42
N VAL A 69 29.43 1.24 2.04
CA VAL A 69 29.44 1.09 3.51
C VAL A 69 30.62 1.87 4.10
N THR A 70 31.80 1.77 3.47
CA THR A 70 33.00 2.46 3.92
C THR A 70 32.83 3.98 3.83
N ASN A 71 32.25 4.48 2.74
CA ASN A 71 32.05 5.91 2.52
C ASN A 71 31.05 6.50 3.53
N LEU A 72 30.00 5.75 3.89
CA LEU A 72 29.05 6.13 4.93
C LEU A 72 29.70 6.19 6.33
N MET A 73 30.59 5.25 6.64
CA MET A 73 31.34 5.24 7.91
C MET A 73 32.30 6.43 8.05
N SER A 74 32.88 6.91 6.94
CA SER A 74 33.83 8.03 6.91
C SER A 74 33.21 9.43 6.92
N MET A 75 31.87 9.54 6.79
CA MET A 75 31.15 10.82 6.86
C MET A 75 30.70 11.18 8.29
N ARG A 76 31.10 10.40 9.30
CA ARG A 76 30.90 10.70 10.72
C ARG A 76 31.98 11.66 11.23
#